data_AF-A0A353P8I9-F1
#
_entry.id   AF-A0A353P8I9-F1
#
_cell.length_a   1.000
_cell.length_b   1.000
_cell.length_c   1.000
_cell.angle_alpha   90.00
_cell.angle_beta   90.00
_cell.angle_gamma   90.00
#
_symmetry.space_group_name_H-M   'P 1'
#
loop_
_entity.id
_entity.type
_entity.pdbx_description
1 polymer ?
#
loop_
_entity_poly.entity_id
_entity_poly.type
_entity_poly.pdbx_seq_one_letter_code
_entity_poly.pdbx_strand_id
1 'polypeptide(L)'
;MNSLSTPAPRPDAVISNPSRGTLMVVLHDVAPQTWGRYRVLLETLDRSGIPCSLLVVTDYHGQGGLPAHPEFVAALRLRRERGDEIVFHGVWHQDKEPLGLSPRQWILRRLYTAREGEFAALSAPRALGRVAHGLQQLADVGLTAQGFVAPAWLMSRGTRQALPMLP
;
A
#
# COMPACT_ATOMS: atom_id res chain seq x y z
N MET A 1 9.28 9.01 71.26
CA MET A 1 10.38 9.14 70.26
C MET A 1 10.67 7.77 69.72
N ASN A 2 10.16 7.43 68.54
CA ASN A 2 10.56 6.26 67.75
C ASN A 2 10.10 6.52 66.30
N SER A 3 11.02 6.97 65.45
CA SER A 3 10.79 7.08 64.01
C SER A 3 11.54 5.92 63.37
N LEU A 4 10.80 4.98 62.80
CA LEU A 4 11.31 3.87 62.00
C LEU A 4 11.68 4.42 60.63
N SER A 5 12.98 4.58 60.37
CA SER A 5 13.51 4.95 59.06
C SER A 5 13.18 3.86 58.03
N THR A 6 12.42 4.22 57.01
CA THR A 6 12.19 3.37 55.83
C THR A 6 13.48 3.30 55.01
N PRO A 7 13.96 2.10 54.59
CA PRO A 7 15.15 2.02 53.76
C PRO A 7 14.85 2.57 52.36
N ALA A 8 15.77 3.38 51.83
CA ALA A 8 15.70 3.86 50.45
C ALA A 8 15.76 2.66 49.47
N PRO A 9 14.99 2.69 48.37
CA PRO A 9 15.04 1.62 47.36
C PRO A 9 16.42 1.57 46.70
N ARG A 10 16.96 0.36 46.54
CA ARG A 10 18.23 0.10 45.83
C ARG A 10 18.08 0.45 44.35
N PRO A 11 19.10 1.08 43.72
CA PRO A 11 19.17 1.09 42.27
C PRO A 11 19.61 -0.31 41.84
N ASP A 12 18.74 -1.03 41.15
CA ASP A 12 19.07 -1.97 40.08
C ASP A 12 17.86 -2.86 39.79
N ALA A 13 17.03 -2.37 38.88
CA ALA A 13 16.30 -3.23 37.97
C ALA A 13 16.19 -2.46 36.66
N VAL A 14 17.25 -2.53 35.85
CA VAL A 14 17.09 -2.35 34.40
C VAL A 14 16.10 -3.42 33.98
N ILE A 15 14.83 -3.04 33.87
CA ILE A 15 13.83 -3.85 33.20
C ILE A 15 14.27 -3.88 31.74
N SER A 16 15.04 -4.90 31.37
CA SER A 16 15.25 -5.29 29.98
C SER A 16 13.88 -5.68 29.43
N ASN A 17 13.17 -4.71 28.84
CA ASN A 17 11.83 -4.93 28.32
C ASN A 17 11.89 -5.95 27.16
N PRO A 18 11.36 -7.17 27.33
CA PRO A 18 11.39 -8.17 26.27
C PRO A 18 10.28 -7.85 25.25
N SER A 19 10.68 -7.81 23.98
CA SER A 19 9.89 -7.49 22.77
C SER A 19 9.49 -6.03 22.58
N ARG A 20 10.43 -5.21 22.06
CA ARG A 20 10.02 -4.05 21.25
C ARG A 20 9.31 -4.58 20.01
N GLY A 21 7.99 -4.46 19.96
CA GLY A 21 7.21 -4.78 18.76
C GLY A 21 7.61 -3.88 17.60
N THR A 22 7.52 -4.40 16.38
CA THR A 22 7.67 -3.60 15.14
C THR A 22 6.28 -3.17 14.67
N LEU A 23 6.13 -1.90 14.31
CA LEU A 23 4.90 -1.34 13.75
C LEU A 23 5.15 -0.94 12.29
N MET A 24 4.23 -1.31 11.41
CA MET A 24 4.20 -0.85 10.02
C MET A 24 2.87 -0.13 9.78
N VAL A 25 2.95 1.07 9.20
CA VAL A 25 1.76 1.85 8.82
C VAL A 25 1.61 1.81 7.31
N VAL A 26 0.46 1.34 6.85
CA VAL A 26 0.17 1.13 5.42
C VAL A 26 -1.07 1.92 5.05
N LEU A 27 -0.94 2.83 4.08
CA LEU A 27 -2.07 3.58 3.52
C LEU A 27 -2.47 2.95 2.21
N HIS A 28 -3.69 2.40 2.16
CA HIS A 28 -4.25 1.77 0.96
C HIS A 28 -4.89 2.81 0.02
N ASP A 29 -5.10 2.44 -1.24
CA ASP A 29 -5.80 3.24 -2.27
C ASP A 29 -5.30 4.68 -2.38
N VAL A 30 -3.98 4.87 -2.38
CA VAL A 30 -3.35 6.18 -2.53
C VAL A 30 -3.43 6.59 -4.00
N ALA A 31 -4.29 7.57 -4.27
CA ALA A 31 -4.57 8.09 -5.60
C ALA A 31 -4.81 9.60 -5.52
N PRO A 32 -4.75 10.34 -6.64
CA PRO A 32 -5.02 11.78 -6.65
C PRO A 32 -6.35 12.16 -5.95
N GLN A 33 -7.40 11.35 -6.14
CA GLN A 33 -8.75 11.60 -5.64
C GLN A 33 -8.90 11.32 -4.14
N THR A 34 -8.06 10.44 -3.57
CA THR A 34 -8.09 10.08 -2.15
C THR A 34 -7.04 10.83 -1.34
N TRP A 35 -6.03 11.42 -2.00
CA TRP A 35 -4.88 12.07 -1.37
C TRP A 35 -5.23 13.06 -0.25
N GLY A 36 -6.25 13.89 -0.48
CA GLY A 36 -6.70 14.88 0.51
C GLY A 36 -7.15 14.28 1.85
N ARG A 37 -7.62 13.03 1.85
CA ARG A 37 -8.09 12.32 3.07
C ARG A 37 -6.95 11.95 4.01
N TYR A 38 -5.74 11.77 3.49
CA TYR A 38 -4.59 11.32 4.27
C TYR A 38 -3.83 12.45 4.96
N ARG A 39 -4.12 13.71 4.66
CA ARG A 39 -3.35 14.86 5.16
C ARG A 39 -3.14 14.86 6.67
N VAL A 40 -4.22 14.78 7.46
CA VAL A 40 -4.15 14.85 8.93
C VAL A 40 -3.38 13.65 9.51
N LEU A 41 -3.54 12.48 8.90
CA LEU A 41 -2.83 11.28 9.30
C LEU A 41 -1.33 11.39 9.01
N LEU A 42 -0.97 11.79 7.80
CA LEU A 42 0.43 12.00 7.40
C LEU A 42 1.13 13.06 8.26
N GLU A 43 0.45 14.18 8.56
CA GLU A 43 0.97 15.21 9.47
C GLU A 43 1.22 14.66 10.89
N THR A 44 0.42 13.70 11.33
CA THR A 44 0.60 13.05 12.63
C THR A 44 1.77 12.06 12.60
N LEU A 45 1.86 11.24 11.55
CA LEU A 45 2.97 10.29 11.35
C LEU A 45 4.32 11.02 11.23
N ASP A 46 4.34 12.15 10.53
CA ASP A 46 5.52 12.99 10.36
C ASP A 46 6.04 13.51 11.71
N ARG A 47 5.15 13.96 12.60
CA ARG A 47 5.54 14.41 13.95
C ARG A 47 6.08 13.28 14.81
N SER A 48 5.67 12.05 14.55
CA SER A 48 6.16 10.86 15.25
C SER A 48 7.39 10.23 14.61
N GLY A 49 7.83 10.72 13.44
CA GLY A 49 8.94 10.14 12.69
C GLY A 49 8.69 8.71 12.20
N ILE A 50 7.41 8.32 12.02
CA ILE A 50 7.02 6.98 11.59
C ILE A 50 6.84 7.01 10.06
N PRO A 51 7.68 6.31 9.28
CA PRO A 51 7.47 6.20 7.84
C PRO A 51 6.25 5.31 7.56
N CYS A 52 5.68 5.47 6.37
CA CYS A 52 4.56 4.65 5.92
C CYS A 52 4.75 4.10 4.52
N SER A 53 4.04 3.01 4.22
CA SER A 53 3.98 2.44 2.87
C SER A 53 2.70 2.92 2.18
N LEU A 54 2.88 3.61 1.05
CA LEU A 54 1.82 4.21 0.25
C LEU A 54 1.49 3.27 -0.91
N LEU A 55 0.31 2.66 -0.87
CA LEU A 55 -0.17 1.74 -1.90
C LEU A 55 -0.80 2.55 -3.02
N VAL A 56 0.01 2.88 -4.04
CA VAL A 56 -0.35 3.80 -5.10
C VAL A 56 -1.09 3.10 -6.23
N VAL A 57 -2.23 3.67 -6.62
CA VAL A 57 -2.98 3.29 -7.82
C VAL A 57 -2.67 4.28 -8.95
N THR A 58 -2.18 3.78 -10.09
CA THR A 58 -1.56 4.64 -11.12
C THR A 58 -2.55 5.30 -12.08
N ASP A 59 -3.75 4.73 -12.27
CA ASP A 59 -4.85 5.30 -13.05
C ASP A 59 -6.20 4.99 -12.38
N TYR A 60 -6.42 5.62 -11.21
CA TYR A 60 -7.58 5.37 -10.38
C TYR A 60 -8.89 5.68 -11.14
N HIS A 61 -9.71 4.64 -11.33
CA HIS A 61 -10.98 4.68 -12.07
C HIS A 61 -10.90 5.27 -13.49
N GLY A 62 -9.74 5.25 -14.13
CA GLY A 62 -9.57 5.78 -15.49
C GLY A 62 -9.73 7.31 -15.58
N GLN A 63 -9.50 8.02 -14.47
CA GLN A 63 -9.66 9.48 -14.38
C GLN A 63 -8.41 10.24 -14.82
N GLY A 64 -7.41 9.54 -15.38
CA GLY A 64 -6.16 10.11 -15.83
C GLY A 64 -4.99 9.48 -15.08
N GLY A 65 -3.96 9.06 -15.82
CA GLY A 65 -2.73 8.54 -15.24
C GLY A 65 -1.98 9.62 -14.45
N LEU A 66 -0.97 9.19 -13.68
CA LEU A 66 -0.13 10.07 -12.85
C LEU A 66 0.34 11.39 -13.52
N PRO A 67 0.73 11.44 -14.81
CA PRO A 67 1.16 12.69 -15.46
C PRO A 67 0.08 13.80 -15.48
N ALA A 68 -1.20 13.44 -15.41
CA ALA A 68 -2.30 14.40 -15.33
C ALA A 68 -2.42 15.08 -13.95
N HIS A 69 -1.69 14.58 -12.94
CA HIS A 69 -1.75 15.03 -11.55
C HIS A 69 -0.35 15.39 -11.01
N PRO A 70 0.30 16.43 -11.55
CA PRO A 70 1.69 16.77 -11.21
C PRO A 70 1.88 17.13 -9.73
N GLU A 71 0.89 17.75 -9.08
CA GLU A 71 0.94 18.07 -7.65
C GLU A 71 0.95 16.80 -6.78
N PHE A 72 0.15 15.80 -7.15
CA PHE A 72 0.13 14.50 -6.46
C PHE A 72 1.45 13.75 -6.64
N VAL A 73 2.00 13.75 -7.86
CA VAL A 73 3.33 13.18 -8.15
C VAL A 73 4.41 13.86 -7.31
N ALA A 74 4.42 15.19 -7.25
CA ALA A 74 5.36 15.95 -6.42
C ALA A 74 5.23 15.59 -4.94
N ALA A 75 3.99 15.43 -4.45
CA ALA A 75 3.74 14.98 -3.08
C ALA A 75 4.32 13.58 -2.82
N LEU A 76 4.10 12.61 -3.72
CA LEU A 76 4.69 11.26 -3.60
C LEU A 76 6.21 11.28 -3.58
N ARG A 77 6.85 12.12 -4.40
CA ARG A 77 8.32 12.29 -4.38
C ARG A 77 8.81 12.82 -3.03
N LEU A 78 8.13 13.84 -2.49
CA LEU A 78 8.45 14.37 -1.16
C LEU A 78 8.25 13.32 -0.05
N ARG A 79 7.21 12.50 -0.14
CA ARG A 79 7.01 11.38 0.80
C ARG A 79 8.18 10.40 0.72
N ARG A 80 8.61 10.02 -0.49
CA ARG A 80 9.76 9.14 -0.69
C ARG A 80 11.06 9.71 -0.10
N GLU A 81 11.30 11.00 -0.29
CA GLU A 81 12.47 11.70 0.30
C GLU A 81 12.46 11.69 1.83
N ARG A 82 11.28 11.63 2.46
CA ARG A 82 11.11 11.51 3.92
C ARG A 82 11.28 10.08 4.44
N GLY A 83 11.48 9.09 3.55
CA GLY A 83 11.64 7.69 3.91
C GLY A 83 10.38 6.85 3.81
N ASP A 84 9.28 7.37 3.23
CA ASP A 84 8.12 6.56 2.92
C ASP A 84 8.38 5.62 1.75
N GLU A 85 7.64 4.52 1.75
CA GLU A 85 7.72 3.51 0.72
C GLU A 85 6.61 3.71 -0.32
N ILE A 86 6.97 3.71 -1.60
CA ILE A 86 5.98 3.68 -2.68
C ILE A 86 5.76 2.22 -3.08
N VAL A 87 4.54 1.72 -2.90
CA VAL A 87 4.15 0.34 -3.23
C VAL A 87 3.14 0.40 -4.36
N PHE A 88 3.34 -0.39 -5.41
CA PHE A 88 2.39 -0.45 -6.50
C PHE A 88 1.14 -1.22 -6.05
N HIS A 89 -0.04 -0.60 -6.19
CA HIS A 89 -1.33 -1.15 -5.78
C HIS A 89 -2.30 -1.39 -6.94
N GLY A 90 -1.81 -1.57 -8.15
CA GLY A 90 -2.65 -1.81 -9.33
C GLY A 90 -2.83 -0.58 -10.22
N VAL A 91 -3.31 -0.82 -11.44
CA VAL A 91 -3.47 0.22 -12.46
C VAL A 91 -4.86 0.82 -12.35
N TRP A 92 -5.88 -0.04 -12.40
CA TRP A 92 -7.28 0.36 -12.31
C TRP A 92 -7.91 -0.28 -11.09
N HIS A 93 -8.48 0.54 -10.22
CA HIS A 93 -9.34 0.08 -9.13
C HIS A 93 -10.73 -0.44 -9.62
N GLN A 94 -10.82 -0.82 -10.91
CA GLN A 94 -12.02 -1.33 -11.57
C GLN A 94 -11.67 -2.47 -12.55
N ASP A 95 -12.29 -3.63 -12.35
CA ASP A 95 -12.19 -4.82 -13.21
C ASP A 95 -12.91 -4.59 -14.56
N LYS A 96 -12.14 -4.55 -15.65
CA LYS A 96 -12.62 -4.40 -17.05
C LYS A 96 -12.66 -5.72 -17.84
N GLU A 97 -12.43 -6.88 -17.22
CA GLU A 97 -12.42 -8.16 -17.95
C GLU A 97 -13.84 -8.62 -18.36
N PRO A 98 -14.04 -9.22 -19.55
CA PRO A 98 -15.33 -9.80 -19.95
C PRO A 98 -15.79 -10.84 -18.92
N LEU A 99 -17.08 -10.85 -18.62
CA LEU A 99 -17.68 -11.80 -17.70
C LEU A 99 -17.54 -13.22 -18.27
N GLY A 100 -16.64 -14.02 -17.69
CA GLY A 100 -16.65 -15.46 -17.88
C GLY A 100 -17.99 -16.04 -17.40
N LEU A 101 -18.56 -16.97 -18.18
CA LEU A 101 -19.93 -17.51 -18.05
C LEU A 101 -20.18 -18.36 -16.78
N SER A 102 -19.34 -18.29 -15.74
CA SER A 102 -19.48 -19.10 -14.52
C SER A 102 -20.25 -18.35 -13.41
N PRO A 103 -21.38 -18.91 -12.90
CA PRO A 103 -22.17 -18.31 -11.82
C PRO A 103 -21.38 -18.08 -10.53
N ARG A 104 -20.42 -18.94 -10.20
CA ARG A 104 -19.53 -18.78 -9.03
C ARG A 104 -18.58 -17.59 -9.19
N GLN A 105 -18.03 -17.38 -10.38
CA GLN A 105 -17.15 -16.24 -10.68
C GLN A 105 -17.94 -14.92 -10.66
N TRP A 106 -19.19 -14.95 -11.13
CA TRP A 106 -20.10 -13.81 -11.05
C TRP A 106 -20.40 -13.43 -9.59
N ILE A 107 -20.73 -14.40 -8.73
CA ILE A 107 -21.02 -14.16 -7.29
C ILE A 107 -19.79 -13.62 -6.55
N LEU A 108 -18.61 -14.23 -6.74
CA LEU A 108 -17.36 -13.74 -6.14
C LEU A 108 -16.99 -12.31 -6.59
N ARG A 109 -17.21 -11.99 -7.87
CA ARG A 109 -16.94 -10.66 -8.43
C ARG A 109 -17.99 -9.60 -8.04
N ARG A 110 -19.25 -9.99 -7.83
CA ARG A 110 -20.36 -9.08 -7.56
C ARG A 110 -20.59 -8.82 -6.08
N LEU A 111 -20.43 -9.85 -5.24
CA LEU A 111 -20.77 -9.79 -3.81
C LEU A 111 -19.56 -9.66 -2.90
N TYR A 112 -18.37 -10.09 -3.31
CA TYR A 112 -17.17 -10.13 -2.45
C TYR A 112 -16.11 -9.06 -2.72
N THR A 113 -16.10 -8.46 -3.91
CA THR A 113 -14.99 -7.56 -4.33
C THR A 113 -15.43 -6.21 -4.88
N ALA A 114 -16.73 -5.90 -4.95
CA ALA A 114 -17.23 -4.65 -5.54
C ALA A 114 -16.63 -4.30 -6.93
N ARG A 115 -16.12 -5.29 -7.70
CA ARG A 115 -15.38 -5.12 -8.97
C ARG A 115 -13.96 -4.53 -8.84
N GLU A 116 -13.33 -4.63 -7.67
CA GLU A 116 -12.01 -4.05 -7.37
C GLU A 116 -10.84 -5.07 -7.48
N GLY A 117 -11.14 -6.36 -7.68
CA GLY A 117 -10.14 -7.43 -7.76
C GLY A 117 -9.45 -7.52 -9.12
N GLU A 118 -8.74 -6.47 -9.54
CA GLU A 118 -8.03 -6.38 -10.85
C GLU A 118 -7.15 -7.62 -11.14
N PHE A 119 -6.57 -8.22 -10.08
CA PHE A 119 -5.66 -9.36 -10.17
C PHE A 119 -6.27 -10.70 -9.74
N ALA A 120 -7.56 -10.73 -9.37
CA ALA A 120 -8.19 -11.91 -8.75
C ALA A 120 -8.41 -13.07 -9.74
N ALA A 121 -8.48 -12.80 -11.05
CA ALA A 121 -8.76 -13.80 -12.09
C ALA A 121 -7.78 -13.78 -13.28
N LEU A 122 -6.66 -13.05 -13.19
CA LEU A 122 -5.72 -12.90 -14.30
C LEU A 122 -4.88 -14.16 -14.56
N SER A 123 -4.62 -14.46 -15.83
CA SER A 123 -3.55 -15.39 -16.21
C SER A 123 -2.19 -14.76 -15.95
N ALA A 124 -1.13 -15.57 -15.80
CA ALA A 124 0.22 -15.06 -15.56
C ALA A 124 0.69 -14.03 -16.61
N PRO A 125 0.53 -14.23 -17.93
CA PRO A 125 0.93 -13.23 -18.93
C PRO A 125 0.16 -11.90 -18.78
N ARG A 126 -1.13 -11.96 -18.46
CA ARG A 126 -1.95 -10.75 -18.28
C ARG A 126 -1.61 -10.00 -17.00
N ALA A 127 -1.37 -10.73 -15.90
CA ALA A 127 -0.91 -10.14 -14.66
C ALA A 127 0.46 -9.47 -14.85
N LEU A 128 1.39 -10.15 -15.53
CA LEU A 128 2.71 -9.59 -15.85
C LEU A 128 2.59 -8.30 -16.65
N GLY A 129 1.83 -8.31 -17.75
CA GLY A 129 1.62 -7.12 -18.57
C GLY A 129 0.97 -5.98 -17.80
N ARG A 130 0.02 -6.27 -16.90
CA ARG A 130 -0.63 -5.24 -16.08
C ARG A 130 0.31 -4.64 -15.05
N VAL A 131 1.08 -5.47 -14.34
CA VAL A 131 2.06 -4.95 -13.37
C VAL A 131 3.15 -4.16 -14.09
N ALA A 132 3.70 -4.69 -15.19
CA ALA A 132 4.71 -3.98 -15.98
C ALA A 132 4.21 -2.61 -16.47
N HIS A 133 2.94 -2.53 -16.91
CA HIS A 133 2.34 -1.25 -17.30
C HIS A 133 2.26 -0.26 -16.14
N GLY A 134 1.78 -0.68 -14.96
CA GLY A 134 1.71 0.20 -13.79
C GLY A 134 3.08 0.63 -13.29
N LEU A 135 4.07 -0.27 -13.30
CA LEU A 135 5.46 0.07 -12.97
C LEU A 135 6.04 1.08 -13.96
N GLN A 136 5.75 0.94 -15.25
CA GLN A 136 6.16 1.93 -16.25
C GLN A 136 5.52 3.30 -16.00
N GLN A 137 4.23 3.36 -15.65
CA GLN A 137 3.56 4.62 -15.32
C GLN A 137 4.18 5.33 -14.11
N LEU A 138 4.65 4.58 -13.11
CA LEU A 138 5.43 5.16 -12.00
C LEU A 138 6.79 5.67 -12.48
N ALA A 139 7.48 4.87 -13.30
CA ALA A 139 8.80 5.22 -13.84
C ALA A 139 8.76 6.48 -14.73
N ASP A 140 7.71 6.64 -15.54
CA ASP A 140 7.50 7.83 -16.40
C ASP A 140 7.42 9.13 -15.59
N VAL A 141 6.98 9.04 -14.33
CA VAL A 141 6.95 10.17 -13.40
C VAL A 141 8.09 10.13 -12.38
N GLY A 142 9.16 9.38 -12.64
CA GLY A 142 10.37 9.32 -11.82
C GLY A 142 10.16 8.67 -10.45
N LEU A 143 9.11 7.86 -10.28
CA LEU A 143 8.86 7.07 -9.08
C LEU A 143 9.25 5.62 -9.32
N THR A 144 9.76 4.97 -8.28
CA THR A 144 10.11 3.54 -8.29
C THR A 144 9.30 2.86 -7.22
N ALA A 145 8.53 1.84 -7.59
CA ALA A 145 7.86 0.98 -6.63
C ALA A 145 8.88 0.10 -5.91
N GLN A 146 8.74 -0.02 -4.59
CA GLN A 146 9.57 -0.88 -3.74
C GLN A 146 8.91 -2.23 -3.45
N GLY A 147 7.64 -2.37 -3.83
CA GLY A 147 6.88 -3.60 -3.69
C GLY A 147 5.56 -3.56 -4.46
N PHE A 148 4.81 -4.66 -4.35
CA PHE A 148 3.49 -4.81 -4.94
C PHE A 148 2.51 -5.38 -3.92
N VAL A 149 1.33 -4.79 -3.85
CA VAL A 149 0.17 -5.33 -3.13
C VAL A 149 -1.00 -5.30 -4.09
N ALA A 150 -1.67 -6.41 -4.33
CA ALA A 150 -2.85 -6.39 -5.21
C ALA A 150 -4.04 -5.68 -4.54
N PRO A 151 -4.86 -4.92 -5.30
CA PRO A 151 -6.18 -4.46 -4.89
C PRO A 151 -7.01 -5.55 -4.20
N ALA A 152 -7.77 -5.14 -3.18
CA ALA A 152 -8.55 -6.04 -2.32
C ALA A 152 -7.74 -7.18 -1.66
N TRP A 153 -6.40 -7.12 -1.70
CA TRP A 153 -5.49 -8.16 -1.19
C TRP A 153 -5.66 -9.52 -1.90
N LEU A 154 -6.25 -9.52 -3.09
CA LEU A 154 -6.61 -10.73 -3.81
C LEU A 154 -5.71 -10.93 -5.03
N MET A 155 -4.95 -12.02 -5.00
CA MET A 155 -4.11 -12.46 -6.12
C MET A 155 -4.58 -13.81 -6.63
N SER A 156 -4.73 -13.92 -7.95
CA SER A 156 -4.87 -15.20 -8.64
C SER A 156 -3.58 -16.02 -8.56
N ARG A 157 -3.67 -17.31 -8.92
CA ARG A 157 -2.47 -18.16 -9.11
C ARG A 157 -1.56 -17.60 -10.21
N GLY A 158 -2.14 -17.07 -11.29
CA GLY A 158 -1.39 -16.45 -12.38
C GLY A 158 -0.62 -15.22 -11.92
N THR A 159 -1.24 -14.35 -11.11
CA THR A 159 -0.59 -13.19 -10.52
C THR A 159 0.61 -13.60 -9.67
N ARG A 160 0.44 -14.58 -8.76
CA ARG A 160 1.55 -15.09 -7.94
C ARG A 160 2.70 -15.66 -8.77
N GLN A 161 2.43 -16.27 -9.93
CA GLN A 161 3.45 -16.77 -10.84
C GLN A 161 4.16 -15.66 -11.63
N ALA A 162 3.47 -14.55 -11.89
CA ALA A 162 4.02 -13.42 -12.63
C ALA A 162 4.97 -12.55 -11.79
N LEU A 163 4.73 -12.41 -10.47
CA LEU A 163 5.50 -11.49 -9.62
C LEU A 163 7.02 -11.77 -9.61
N PRO A 164 7.50 -13.03 -9.53
CA PRO A 164 8.94 -13.29 -9.60
C PRO A 164 9.57 -13.04 -10.97
N MET A 165 8.77 -12.78 -12.01
CA MET A 165 9.23 -12.50 -13.39
C MET A 165 9.38 -11.00 -13.67
N LEU A 166 8.99 -10.15 -12.72
CA LEU A 166 9.15 -8.71 -12.83
C LEU A 166 10.63 -8.33 -12.65
N PRO A 167 11.09 -7.27 -13.34
CA PRO A 167 12.49 -6.81 -13.25
C PRO A 167 12.87 -6.33 -11.84
#